data_AF-A0A7W7RH29-F1
#
_entry.id   AF-A0A7W7RH29-F1
#
_cell.length_a   1.000
_cell.length_b   1.000
_cell.length_c   1.000
_cell.angle_alpha   90.00
_cell.angle_beta   90.00
_cell.angle_gamma   90.00
#
_symmetry.space_group_name_H-M   'P 1'
#
loop_
_entity.id
_entity.type
_entity.pdbx_description
1 polymer ?
#
loop_
_entity_poly.entity_id
_entity_poly.type
_entity_poly.pdbx_seq_one_letter_code
_entity_poly.pdbx_strand_id
1 'polypeptide(L)'
;MADFSEKERDRLASEGKAMAGGRYPIRNRGDLQNAISAVGRAKGGEEGRRKVRRHIAKRARALGLSSMIPDTWGSGGSLKDN
;
A
#
# COMPACT_ATOMS: atom_id res chain seq x y z
N MET A 1 -8.83 14.41 2.95
CA MET A 1 -7.52 13.78 2.67
C MET A 1 -6.62 14.12 3.85
N ALA A 2 -5.82 13.19 4.37
CA ALA A 2 -4.85 13.56 5.41
C ALA A 2 -3.74 14.38 4.74
N ASP A 3 -3.67 15.68 5.06
CA ASP A 3 -2.60 16.57 4.62
C ASP A 3 -1.30 16.19 5.34
N PHE A 4 -0.57 15.23 4.77
CA PHE A 4 0.77 14.90 5.23
C PHE A 4 1.74 15.94 4.68
N SER A 5 2.31 16.75 5.57
CA SER A 5 3.45 17.61 5.24
C SER A 5 4.57 16.79 4.58
N GLU A 6 5.37 17.40 3.69
CA GLU A 6 6.49 16.72 3.03
C GLU A 6 7.42 16.01 4.03
N LYS A 7 7.72 16.65 5.16
CA LYS A 7 8.52 16.03 6.24
C LYS A 7 7.87 14.77 6.83
N GLU A 8 6.56 14.79 7.01
CA GLU A 8 5.80 13.65 7.56
C GLU A 8 5.82 12.48 6.55
N ARG A 9 5.69 12.79 5.26
CA ARG A 9 5.78 11.83 4.16
C ARG A 9 7.16 11.19 4.05
N ASP A 10 8.22 11.99 4.17
CA ASP A 10 9.60 11.52 4.07
C ASP A 10 9.98 10.65 5.28
N ARG A 11 9.53 11.05 6.48
CA ARG A 11 9.70 10.26 7.70
C ARG A 11 8.98 8.92 7.59
N LEU A 12 7.73 8.90 7.13
CA LEU A 12 6.99 7.65 6.95
C LEU A 12 7.62 6.75 5.90
N ALA A 13 8.21 7.31 4.85
CA ALA A 13 8.96 6.54 3.85
C ALA A 13 10.23 5.94 4.46
N SER A 14 10.98 6.71 5.25
CA SER A 14 12.20 6.27 5.95
C SER A 14 11.90 5.18 6.98
N GLU A 15 10.77 5.27 7.69
CA GLU A 15 10.31 4.26 8.64
C GLU A 15 9.70 3.02 7.95
N GLY A 16 9.66 2.98 6.61
CA GLY A 16 9.06 1.90 5.83
C GLY A 16 7.54 1.77 5.99
N LYS A 17 6.90 2.81 6.53
CA LYS A 17 5.44 2.94 6.70
C LYS A 17 4.76 3.51 5.44
N ALA A 18 5.53 4.12 4.55
CA ALA A 18 5.11 4.58 3.22
C ALA A 18 6.11 4.11 2.16
N MET A 19 5.71 4.14 0.89
CA MET A 19 6.62 3.93 -0.24
C MET A 19 7.45 5.19 -0.53
N ALA A 20 8.45 5.06 -1.40
CA ALA A 20 9.30 6.17 -1.87
C ALA A 20 8.45 7.40 -2.28
N GLY A 21 8.88 8.58 -1.84
CA GLY A 21 8.14 9.84 -1.99
C GLY A 21 6.90 9.96 -1.09
N GLY A 22 6.81 9.17 -0.02
CA GLY A 22 5.71 9.17 0.95
C GLY A 22 4.36 8.71 0.39
N ARG A 23 4.38 7.89 -0.67
CA ARG A 23 3.15 7.39 -1.30
C ARG A 23 2.63 6.19 -0.53
N TYR A 24 1.30 6.06 -0.43
CA TYR A 24 0.64 4.96 0.31
C TYR A 24 1.11 4.82 1.77
N PRO A 25 1.00 5.87 2.61
CA PRO A 25 1.28 5.73 4.03
C PRO A 25 0.27 4.80 4.70
N ILE A 26 0.73 3.74 5.36
CA ILE A 26 -0.11 2.74 6.04
C ILE A 26 0.30 2.62 7.51
N ARG A 27 -0.40 3.36 8.37
CA ARG A 27 -0.17 3.38 9.83
C ARG A 27 -1.17 2.53 10.59
N ASN A 28 -2.39 2.40 10.08
CA ASN A 28 -3.50 1.72 10.75
C ASN A 28 -4.44 1.04 9.73
N ARG A 29 -5.52 0.43 10.24
CA ARG A 29 -6.55 -0.24 9.43
C ARG A 29 -7.19 0.67 8.38
N GLY A 30 -7.52 1.91 8.72
CA GLY A 30 -8.15 2.86 7.79
C GLY A 30 -7.22 3.24 6.64
N ASP A 31 -5.94 3.50 6.95
CA ASP A 31 -4.92 3.75 5.94
C ASP A 31 -4.73 2.52 5.03
N LEU A 32 -4.78 1.31 5.58
CA LEU A 32 -4.69 0.06 4.81
C LEU A 32 -5.84 -0.06 3.80
N GLN A 33 -7.08 0.16 4.25
CA GLN A 33 -8.26 0.11 3.38
C GLN A 33 -8.19 1.16 2.27
N ASN A 34 -7.79 2.39 2.61
CA ASN A 34 -7.58 3.45 1.63
C ASN A 34 -6.50 3.08 0.60
N ALA A 35 -5.40 2.48 1.05
CA ALA A 35 -4.32 2.04 0.16
C ALA A 35 -4.79 0.92 -0.79
N ILE A 36 -5.57 -0.04 -0.30
CA ILE A 36 -6.17 -1.12 -1.12
C ILE A 36 -7.06 -0.53 -2.22
N SER A 37 -7.96 0.40 -1.88
CA SER A 37 -8.83 1.04 -2.89
C SER A 37 -8.06 1.97 -3.83
N ALA A 38 -6.96 2.57 -3.37
CA ALA A 38 -6.12 3.45 -4.18
C ALA A 38 -5.21 2.69 -5.17
N VAL A 39 -4.91 1.41 -4.94
CA VAL A 39 -3.95 0.66 -5.77
C VAL A 39 -4.35 0.60 -7.24
N GLY A 40 -5.65 0.53 -7.56
CA GLY A 40 -6.13 0.53 -8.94
C GLY A 40 -5.75 1.80 -9.71
N ARG A 41 -5.65 2.92 -8.99
CA ARG A 41 -5.25 4.24 -9.49
C ARG A 41 -3.73 4.47 -9.47
N ALA A 42 -2.94 3.47 -9.07
CA ALA A 42 -1.49 3.59 -9.06
C ALA A 42 -0.95 3.84 -10.48
N LYS A 43 -0.08 4.84 -10.61
CA LYS A 43 0.69 5.10 -11.84
C LYS A 43 1.72 3.98 -12.08
N GLY A 44 2.12 3.79 -13.33
CA GLY A 44 3.16 2.81 -13.71
C GLY A 44 2.63 1.43 -14.15
N GLY A 45 1.37 1.36 -14.60
CA GLY A 45 0.78 0.12 -15.14
C GLY A 45 0.73 -1.01 -14.11
N GLU A 46 0.70 -2.25 -14.58
CA GLU A 46 0.66 -3.44 -13.72
C GLU A 46 1.87 -3.55 -12.79
N GLU A 47 3.06 -3.12 -13.26
CA GLU A 47 4.27 -3.16 -12.45
C GLU A 47 4.19 -2.20 -11.25
N GLY A 48 3.71 -0.97 -11.49
CA GLY A 48 3.45 0.01 -10.44
C GLY A 48 2.43 -0.50 -9.43
N ARG A 49 1.31 -1.03 -9.92
CA ARG A 49 0.28 -1.65 -9.07
C ARG A 49 0.84 -2.81 -8.26
N ARG A 50 1.68 -3.67 -8.85
CA ARG A 50 2.33 -4.79 -8.17
C ARG A 50 3.26 -4.34 -7.04
N LYS A 51 4.07 -3.31 -7.26
CA LYS A 51 4.94 -2.74 -6.21
C LYS A 51 4.09 -2.23 -5.03
N VAL A 52 2.98 -1.56 -5.33
CA VAL A 52 2.05 -1.04 -4.30
C VAL A 52 1.33 -2.18 -3.57
N ARG A 53 0.76 -3.16 -4.27
CA ARG A 53 0.11 -4.34 -3.66
C ARG A 53 1.05 -5.08 -2.72
N ARG A 54 2.31 -5.25 -3.11
CA ARG A 54 3.36 -5.85 -2.25
C ARG A 54 3.60 -5.04 -0.98
N HIS A 55 3.67 -3.72 -1.08
CA HIS A 55 3.83 -2.85 0.10
C HIS A 55 2.61 -2.94 1.03
N ILE A 56 1.40 -2.87 0.48
CA ILE A 56 0.15 -2.99 1.22
C ILE A 56 0.09 -4.33 1.94
N ALA A 57 0.38 -5.45 1.26
CA ALA A 57 0.40 -6.78 1.86
C ALA A 57 1.44 -6.89 3.00
N LYS A 58 2.64 -6.31 2.82
CA LYS A 58 3.67 -6.27 3.87
C LYS A 58 3.19 -5.51 5.11
N ARG A 59 2.55 -4.35 4.92
CA ARG A 59 2.00 -3.53 6.01
C ARG A 59 0.80 -4.17 6.68
N ALA A 60 -0.09 -4.81 5.91
CA ALA A 60 -1.20 -5.58 6.45
C ALA A 60 -0.72 -6.70 7.37
N ARG A 61 0.31 -7.46 6.95
CA ARG A 61 0.93 -8.50 7.79
C ARG A 61 1.52 -7.92 9.08
N ALA A 62 2.25 -6.81 8.99
CA ALA A 62 2.82 -6.14 10.15
C ALA A 62 1.76 -5.63 11.15
N LEU A 63 0.55 -5.32 10.66
CA LEU A 63 -0.59 -4.89 11.48
C LEU A 63 -1.51 -6.05 11.91
N GLY A 64 -1.24 -7.29 11.49
CA GLY A 64 -2.15 -8.42 11.71
C GLY A 64 -3.47 -8.34 10.92
N LEU A 65 -3.52 -7.52 9.88
CA LEU A 65 -4.70 -7.24 9.04
C LEU A 65 -4.61 -7.92 7.67
N SER A 66 -3.85 -9.01 7.55
CA SER A 66 -3.68 -9.77 6.31
C SER A 66 -5.00 -10.20 5.67
N SER A 67 -6.04 -10.42 6.48
CA SER A 67 -7.39 -10.78 6.04
C SER A 67 -8.11 -9.68 5.25
N MET A 68 -7.64 -8.43 5.32
CA MET A 68 -8.19 -7.33 4.52
C MET A 68 -7.66 -7.31 3.09
N ILE A 69 -6.59 -8.05 2.80
CA ILE A 69 -6.04 -8.12 1.45
C ILE A 69 -6.99 -8.91 0.56
N PRO A 70 -7.43 -8.37 -0.59
CA PRO A 70 -8.28 -9.10 -1.51
C PRO A 70 -7.59 -10.37 -2.03
N ASP A 71 -8.32 -11.50 -2.08
CA ASP A 71 -7.84 -12.77 -2.61
C ASP A 71 -7.45 -12.73 -4.10
N THR A 72 -7.97 -11.72 -4.81
CA THR A 72 -7.60 -11.40 -6.19
C THR A 72 -6.13 -10.99 -6.31
N TRP A 73 -5.42 -10.72 -5.21
CA TRP A 73 -3.99 -10.45 -5.22
C TRP A 73 -3.22 -11.76 -4.98
N GLY A 74 -2.38 -12.13 -5.94
CA GLY A 74 -1.43 -13.23 -5.79
C GLY A 74 -0.32 -12.92 -4.77
N SER A 75 0.34 -13.97 -4.27
CA SER A 75 1.40 -13.92 -3.26
C SER A 75 2.56 -12.96 -3.62
N GLY A 76 2.75 -12.65 -4.90
CA GLY A 76 3.75 -11.71 -5.42
C GLY A 76 3.25 -10.28 -5.69
N GLY A 77 2.00 -9.97 -5.34
CA GLY A 77 1.35 -8.69 -5.68
C GLY A 77 0.90 -8.60 -7.14
N SER A 78 0.72 -9.72 -7.85
CA SER A 78 0.05 -9.74 -9.16
C SER A 78 -1.46 -9.80 -8.98
N LEU A 79 -2.25 -9.25 -9.89
CA LEU A 79 -3.67 -9.63 -9.95
C LEU A 79 -3.73 -11.08 -10.44
N LYS A 80 -4.56 -11.91 -9.81
CA LYS A 80 -4.99 -13.18 -10.37
C LYS A 80 -6.10 -12.83 -11.34
N ASP A 81 -5.78 -12.79 -12.63
CA ASP A 81 -6.80 -12.81 -13.67
C ASP A 81 -7.54 -14.15 -13.56
N ASN A 82 -8.86 -14.07 -13.42
CA ASN A 82 -9.76 -15.22 -13.52
C ASN A 82 -10.30 -15.27 -14.94
#